data_AF-C7N950-F1
#
_entry.id   AF-C7N950-F1
#
_cell.length_a   1.000
_cell.length_b   1.000
_cell.length_c   1.000
_cell.angle_alpha   90.00
_cell.angle_beta   90.00
_cell.angle_gamma   90.00
#
_symmetry.space_group_name_H-M   'P 1'
#
loop_
_entity.id
_entity.type
_entity.pdbx_description
1 polymer ?
#
loop_
_entity_poly.entity_id
_entity_poly.type
_entity_poly.pdbx_seq_one_letter_code
_entity_poly.pdbx_strand_id
1 'polypeptide(L)'
;MKKMMLKFTLTVLCFFTFNVAVTAAIKENPLIQEIIREKENTDKEKLTVKTETRRIDGGAEEINYYYNGNELKKIVNINDYNNVVIADATNEIEYYIKNGKVYFIYDKFTVIEYGEPIIDDKTGEEEYPVIDESIREKKYYLDFKGKLIRYVDEDGKIHENDSKMKEDYENFKINMSDKLKKYLKN
;
A
#
# COMPACT_ATOMS: atom_id res chain seq x y z
N MET A 1 41.46 -20.51 23.70
CA MET A 1 40.19 -20.86 23.04
C MET A 1 39.75 -19.72 22.15
N LYS A 2 39.34 -20.06 20.92
CA LYS A 2 39.14 -19.15 19.78
C LYS A 2 37.93 -18.22 19.98
N LYS A 3 38.09 -16.98 19.51
CA LYS A 3 37.05 -15.96 19.30
C LYS A 3 35.81 -16.55 18.62
N MET A 4 34.65 -16.35 19.21
CA MET A 4 33.35 -16.55 18.55
C MET A 4 32.40 -15.41 18.94
N MET A 5 32.80 -14.18 18.61
CA MET A 5 31.94 -13.00 18.67
C MET A 5 32.08 -12.20 17.38
N LEU A 6 31.63 -12.77 16.25
CA LEU A 6 31.48 -12.04 15.00
C LEU A 6 30.66 -12.83 13.97
N LYS A 7 29.36 -13.06 14.22
CA LYS A 7 28.44 -13.55 13.18
C LYS A 7 27.01 -13.00 13.24
N PHE A 8 26.58 -12.37 14.35
CA PHE A 8 25.19 -11.91 14.46
C PHE A 8 24.94 -10.51 13.86
N THR A 9 25.97 -9.71 13.61
CA THR A 9 25.82 -8.37 13.03
C THR A 9 25.73 -8.36 11.50
N LEU A 10 26.02 -9.48 10.82
CA LEU A 10 26.02 -9.54 9.36
C LEU A 10 24.63 -9.83 8.78
N THR A 11 23.76 -10.54 9.51
CA THR A 11 22.43 -10.95 9.02
C THR A 11 21.44 -9.78 8.98
N VAL A 12 21.57 -8.80 9.90
CA VAL A 12 20.70 -7.60 9.90
C VAL A 12 21.12 -6.58 8.83
N LEU A 13 22.36 -6.64 8.34
CA LEU A 13 22.81 -5.78 7.24
C LEU A 13 22.29 -6.25 5.87
N CYS A 14 22.02 -7.55 5.71
CA CYS A 14 21.55 -8.12 4.43
C CYS A 14 20.07 -7.85 4.12
N PHE A 15 19.22 -7.57 5.12
CA PHE A 15 17.83 -7.17 4.83
C PHE A 15 17.74 -5.74 4.26
N PHE A 16 18.72 -4.88 4.55
CA PHE A 16 18.79 -3.55 3.93
C PHE A 16 19.38 -3.54 2.51
N THR A 17 19.98 -4.64 2.03
CA THR A 17 20.54 -4.72 0.68
C THR A 17 19.56 -5.20 -0.39
N PHE A 18 18.39 -5.74 -0.02
CA PHE A 18 17.42 -6.24 -1.02
C PHE A 18 16.48 -5.16 -1.59
N ASN A 19 16.47 -3.93 -1.06
CA ASN A 19 15.79 -2.82 -1.72
C ASN A 19 16.65 -2.10 -2.78
N VAL A 20 17.92 -2.51 -2.99
CA VAL A 20 18.86 -1.78 -3.86
C VAL A 20 19.25 -2.58 -5.13
N ALA A 21 18.77 -3.81 -5.31
CA ALA A 21 19.22 -4.70 -6.38
C ALA A 21 18.10 -5.19 -7.31
N VAL A 22 17.24 -4.29 -7.79
CA VAL A 22 16.55 -4.45 -9.09
C VAL A 22 16.68 -3.14 -9.90
N THR A 23 17.90 -2.64 -10.01
CA THR A 23 18.28 -1.64 -11.02
C THR A 23 18.91 -2.34 -12.21
N ALA A 24 18.20 -3.33 -12.76
CA ALA A 24 18.53 -3.89 -14.05
C ALA A 24 18.13 -2.87 -15.14
N ALA A 25 19.03 -1.93 -15.44
CA ALA A 25 19.23 -1.21 -16.70
C ALA A 25 18.00 -0.88 -17.60
N ILE A 26 16.84 -0.60 -17.03
CA ILE A 26 15.77 0.13 -17.71
C ILE A 26 16.15 1.60 -17.57
N LYS A 27 16.29 2.34 -18.67
CA LYS A 27 16.55 3.79 -18.69
C LYS A 27 15.62 4.48 -17.68
N GLU A 28 16.13 4.78 -16.49
CA GLU A 28 15.28 5.24 -15.40
C GLU A 28 14.68 6.59 -15.78
N ASN A 29 13.36 6.66 -15.81
CA ASN A 29 12.65 7.90 -16.10
C ASN A 29 12.91 8.87 -14.94
N PRO A 30 13.59 10.01 -15.17
CA PRO A 30 13.98 10.92 -14.09
C PRO A 30 12.78 11.46 -13.30
N LEU A 31 11.62 11.56 -13.94
CA LEU A 31 10.37 11.96 -13.29
C LEU A 31 9.89 10.89 -12.29
N ILE A 32 10.05 9.60 -12.61
CA ILE A 32 9.70 8.51 -11.69
C ILE A 32 10.63 8.53 -10.47
N GLN A 33 11.92 8.79 -10.66
CA GLN A 33 12.86 8.93 -9.54
C GLN A 33 12.53 10.14 -8.65
N GLU A 34 12.10 11.25 -9.25
CA GLU A 34 11.65 12.41 -8.50
C GLU A 34 10.40 12.09 -7.66
N ILE A 35 9.44 11.36 -8.21
CA ILE A 35 8.23 10.90 -7.51
C ILE A 35 8.60 9.99 -6.33
N ILE A 36 9.48 9.01 -6.53
CA ILE A 36 9.93 8.09 -5.48
C ILE A 36 10.59 8.88 -4.34
N ARG A 37 11.51 9.80 -4.67
CA ARG A 37 12.17 10.64 -3.68
C ARG A 37 11.18 11.52 -2.90
N GLU A 38 10.20 12.11 -3.59
CA GLU A 38 9.17 12.92 -2.94
C GLU A 38 8.30 12.11 -1.98
N LYS A 39 7.91 10.88 -2.38
CA LYS A 39 7.22 9.92 -1.51
C LYS A 39 8.05 9.61 -0.26
N GLU A 40 9.32 9.24 -0.43
CA GLU A 40 10.21 8.94 0.70
C GLU A 40 10.42 10.13 1.64
N ASN A 41 10.46 11.35 1.10
CA ASN A 41 10.54 12.55 1.90
C ASN A 41 9.26 12.74 2.74
N THR A 42 8.10 12.50 2.14
CA THR A 42 6.80 12.56 2.82
C THR A 42 6.71 11.53 3.95
N ASP A 43 7.19 10.30 3.73
CA ASP A 43 7.18 9.23 4.74
C ASP A 43 8.08 9.54 5.95
N LYS A 44 9.14 10.33 5.74
CA LYS A 44 10.07 10.76 6.81
C LYS A 44 9.63 12.05 7.48
N GLU A 45 8.64 12.74 6.94
CA GLU A 45 8.14 14.02 7.44
C GLU A 45 7.33 13.82 8.72
N LYS A 46 7.45 14.75 9.66
CA LYS A 46 6.62 14.74 10.87
C LYS A 46 5.25 15.33 10.54
N LEU A 47 4.25 14.47 10.39
CA LEU A 47 2.88 14.86 10.00
C LEU A 47 1.90 14.77 11.18
N THR A 48 0.91 15.65 11.19
CA THR A 48 -0.26 15.53 12.07
C THR A 48 -1.37 14.75 11.38
N VAL A 49 -2.08 13.90 12.12
CA VAL A 49 -3.10 12.99 11.56
C VAL A 49 -4.50 13.41 11.99
N LYS A 50 -5.46 13.36 11.05
CA LYS A 50 -6.90 13.37 11.33
C LYS A 50 -7.51 12.09 10.80
N THR A 51 -8.25 11.38 11.66
CA THR A 51 -8.83 10.07 11.34
C THR A 51 -10.34 10.18 11.26
N GLU A 52 -10.93 9.54 10.27
CA GLU A 52 -12.36 9.33 10.15
C GLU A 52 -12.65 7.85 9.98
N THR A 53 -13.52 7.30 10.82
CA THR A 53 -13.91 5.88 10.77
C THR A 53 -15.41 5.75 10.53
N ARG A 54 -15.82 4.80 9.70
CA ARG A 54 -17.22 4.43 9.53
C ARG A 54 -17.38 2.93 9.38
N ARG A 55 -18.53 2.41 9.82
CA ARG A 55 -18.92 1.03 9.51
C ARG A 55 -19.41 0.94 8.07
N ILE A 56 -19.00 -0.10 7.39
CA ILE A 56 -19.50 -0.48 6.07
C ILE A 56 -20.14 -1.87 6.18
N ASP A 57 -20.94 -2.25 5.19
CA ASP A 57 -21.50 -3.61 5.17
C ASP A 57 -20.35 -4.63 5.07
N GLY A 58 -20.29 -5.57 6.01
CA GLY A 58 -19.20 -6.53 6.12
C GLY A 58 -17.86 -5.99 6.65
N GLY A 59 -17.81 -4.81 7.31
CA GLY A 59 -16.57 -4.37 7.98
C GLY A 59 -16.48 -2.88 8.34
N ALA A 60 -15.31 -2.27 8.17
CA ALA A 60 -15.05 -0.88 8.52
C ALA A 60 -14.17 -0.16 7.49
N GLU A 61 -14.39 1.14 7.31
CA GLU A 61 -13.49 2.02 6.57
C GLU A 61 -12.87 3.04 7.55
N GLU A 62 -11.55 3.15 7.55
CA GLU A 62 -10.77 4.17 8.23
C GLU A 62 -9.99 5.02 7.22
N ILE A 63 -10.17 6.34 7.28
CA ILE A 63 -9.45 7.28 6.44
C ILE A 63 -8.59 8.19 7.31
N ASN A 64 -7.28 8.08 7.13
CA ASN A 64 -6.27 8.87 7.80
C ASN A 64 -5.75 9.98 6.87
N TYR A 65 -5.90 11.22 7.28
CA TYR A 65 -5.41 12.41 6.58
C TYR A 65 -4.17 12.96 7.28
N TYR A 66 -3.04 12.96 6.59
CA TYR A 66 -1.74 13.37 7.12
C TYR A 66 -1.36 14.76 6.58
N TYR A 67 -1.07 15.68 7.50
CA TYR A 67 -0.80 17.08 7.19
C TYR A 67 0.56 17.55 7.69
N ASN A 68 1.22 18.42 6.93
CA ASN A 68 2.25 19.31 7.45
C ASN A 68 1.66 20.73 7.54
N GLY A 69 1.43 21.20 8.77
CA GLY A 69 0.68 22.44 9.01
C GLY A 69 -0.72 22.33 8.41
N ASN A 70 -1.01 23.15 7.40
CA ASN A 70 -2.29 23.15 6.68
C ASN A 70 -2.25 22.41 5.33
N GLU A 71 -1.08 21.91 4.93
CA GLU A 71 -0.92 21.20 3.67
C GLU A 71 -1.20 19.71 3.84
N LEU A 72 -2.15 19.18 3.07
CA LEU A 72 -2.42 17.74 3.02
C LEU A 72 -1.33 17.05 2.19
N LYS A 73 -0.62 16.11 2.82
CA LYS A 73 0.53 15.40 2.22
C LYS A 73 0.20 13.98 1.81
N LYS A 74 -0.57 13.27 2.64
CA LYS A 74 -0.89 11.86 2.43
C LYS A 74 -2.31 11.54 2.92
N ILE A 75 -2.99 10.65 2.23
CA ILE A 75 -4.23 10.02 2.70
C ILE A 75 -3.97 8.51 2.73
N VAL A 76 -4.36 7.84 3.80
CA VAL A 76 -4.39 6.37 3.86
C VAL A 76 -5.84 5.97 4.06
N ASN A 77 -6.40 5.19 3.14
CA ASN A 77 -7.73 4.61 3.25
C ASN A 77 -7.60 3.11 3.52
N ILE A 78 -8.15 2.64 4.62
CA ILE A 78 -8.11 1.26 5.06
C ILE A 78 -9.55 0.75 5.04
N ASN A 79 -9.84 -0.26 4.22
CA ASN A 79 -11.11 -0.95 4.23
C ASN A 79 -10.88 -2.37 4.74
N ASP A 80 -11.39 -2.66 5.92
CA ASP A 80 -11.44 -4.00 6.47
C ASP A 80 -12.74 -4.66 6.03
N TYR A 81 -12.61 -5.83 5.43
CA TYR A 81 -13.67 -6.72 5.02
C TYR A 81 -13.62 -7.94 5.93
N ASN A 82 -14.34 -7.87 7.03
CA ASN A 82 -14.50 -8.98 7.96
C ASN A 82 -15.71 -9.78 7.49
N ASN A 83 -15.52 -10.54 6.42
CA ASN A 83 -16.59 -11.30 5.79
C ASN A 83 -16.35 -12.80 5.91
N VAL A 84 -16.94 -13.36 6.97
CA VAL A 84 -17.45 -14.73 7.09
C VAL A 84 -16.40 -15.82 7.37
N VAL A 85 -16.31 -16.23 8.64
CA VAL A 85 -15.83 -17.51 9.25
C VAL A 85 -14.43 -18.03 8.84
N ILE A 86 -14.01 -17.87 7.59
CA ILE A 86 -12.86 -18.53 6.98
C ILE A 86 -11.92 -17.55 6.24
N ALA A 87 -12.22 -16.25 6.18
CA ALA A 87 -11.27 -15.27 5.63
C ALA A 87 -11.48 -13.83 6.12
N ASP A 88 -10.38 -13.12 6.34
CA ASP A 88 -10.33 -11.67 6.52
C ASP A 88 -9.63 -11.03 5.32
N ALA A 89 -10.06 -9.84 4.94
CA ALA A 89 -9.37 -9.06 3.90
C ALA A 89 -9.25 -7.59 4.29
N THR A 90 -8.10 -6.98 3.98
CA THR A 90 -7.86 -5.56 4.20
C THR A 90 -7.38 -4.95 2.89
N ASN A 91 -8.01 -3.86 2.46
CA ASN A 91 -7.51 -3.01 1.40
C ASN A 91 -6.97 -1.69 1.97
N GLU A 92 -5.66 -1.51 1.89
CA GLU A 92 -4.98 -0.27 2.26
C GLU A 92 -4.54 0.47 1.00
N ILE A 93 -5.10 1.66 0.79
CA ILE A 93 -4.74 2.54 -0.32
C ILE A 93 -4.13 3.83 0.22
N GLU A 94 -2.88 4.07 -0.13
CA GLU A 94 -2.18 5.31 0.15
C GLU A 94 -2.20 6.25 -1.06
N TYR A 95 -2.50 7.53 -0.82
CA TYR A 95 -2.45 8.61 -1.79
C TYR A 95 -1.46 9.65 -1.33
N TYR A 96 -0.44 9.95 -2.14
CA TYR A 96 0.53 11.00 -1.85
C TYR A 96 0.21 12.23 -2.68
N ILE A 97 0.20 13.38 -2.01
CA ILE A 97 -0.37 14.63 -2.52
C ILE A 97 0.68 15.72 -2.47
N LYS A 98 0.81 16.44 -3.58
CA LYS A 98 1.66 17.62 -3.70
C LYS A 98 0.89 18.69 -4.48
N ASN A 99 0.88 19.93 -3.97
CA ASN A 99 0.14 21.03 -4.58
C ASN A 99 -1.36 20.70 -4.81
N GLY A 100 -1.97 19.91 -3.92
CA GLY A 100 -3.36 19.48 -4.02
C GLY A 100 -3.65 18.44 -5.11
N LYS A 101 -2.62 17.85 -5.73
CA LYS A 101 -2.72 16.80 -6.75
C LYS A 101 -2.07 15.51 -6.26
N VAL A 102 -2.71 14.38 -6.55
CA VAL A 102 -2.11 13.06 -6.28
C VAL A 102 -1.00 12.80 -7.29
N TYR A 103 0.18 12.45 -6.79
CA TYR A 103 1.36 12.13 -7.63
C TYR A 103 1.79 10.66 -7.50
N PHE A 104 1.35 9.97 -6.43
CA PHE A 104 1.62 8.55 -6.24
C PHE A 104 0.47 7.88 -5.49
N ILE A 105 0.15 6.66 -5.91
CA ILE A 105 -0.86 5.80 -5.28
C ILE A 105 -0.24 4.42 -5.05
N TYR A 106 -0.44 3.90 -3.85
CA TYR A 106 -0.11 2.53 -3.49
C TYR A 106 -1.38 1.83 -3.02
N ASP A 107 -1.74 0.74 -3.68
CA ASP A 107 -2.97 -0.05 -3.41
C ASP A 107 -2.53 -1.44 -3.00
N LYS A 108 -2.71 -1.77 -1.72
CA LYS A 108 -2.29 -3.02 -1.09
C LYS A 108 -3.51 -3.77 -0.57
N PHE A 109 -3.80 -4.90 -1.21
CA PHE A 109 -4.86 -5.80 -0.79
C PHE A 109 -4.26 -7.03 -0.11
N THR A 110 -4.67 -7.30 1.13
CA THR A 110 -4.26 -8.45 1.93
C THR A 110 -5.45 -9.36 2.15
N VAL A 111 -5.30 -10.66 1.97
CA VAL A 111 -6.30 -11.68 2.33
C VAL A 111 -5.64 -12.69 3.24
N ILE A 112 -6.27 -12.98 4.37
CA ILE A 112 -5.90 -14.03 5.30
C ILE A 112 -7.01 -15.07 5.23
N GLU A 113 -6.69 -16.29 4.81
CA GLU A 113 -7.61 -17.42 4.84
C GLU A 113 -7.36 -18.25 6.10
N TYR A 114 -8.45 -18.68 6.74
CA TYR A 114 -8.44 -19.50 7.93
C TYR A 114 -8.98 -20.90 7.65
N GLY A 115 -8.38 -21.88 8.32
CA GLY A 115 -8.82 -23.28 8.29
C GLY A 115 -10.00 -23.56 9.23
N GLU A 116 -10.34 -24.84 9.35
CA GLU A 116 -11.34 -25.31 10.30
C GLU A 116 -10.95 -24.96 11.74
N PRO A 117 -11.91 -24.57 12.59
CA PRO A 117 -11.63 -24.23 13.98
C PRO A 117 -11.09 -25.43 14.76
N ILE A 118 -10.03 -25.18 15.53
CA ILE A 118 -9.52 -26.10 16.54
C ILE A 118 -10.19 -25.72 17.86
N ILE A 119 -10.94 -26.65 18.44
CA ILE A 119 -11.66 -26.42 19.69
C ILE A 119 -10.82 -26.92 20.86
N ASP A 120 -10.56 -26.05 21.84
CA ASP A 120 -9.98 -26.49 23.12
C ASP A 120 -11.07 -27.23 23.94
N ASP A 121 -10.90 -28.54 24.12
CA ASP A 121 -11.85 -29.40 24.84
C ASP A 121 -12.09 -28.99 26.32
N LYS A 122 -11.20 -28.18 26.91
CA LYS A 122 -11.29 -27.73 28.32
C LYS A 122 -11.92 -26.36 28.45
N THR A 123 -11.64 -25.43 27.54
CA THR A 123 -12.15 -24.05 27.61
C THR A 123 -13.33 -23.80 26.68
N GLY A 124 -13.48 -24.61 25.62
CA GLY A 124 -14.45 -24.41 24.54
C GLY A 124 -14.08 -23.26 23.59
N GLU A 125 -12.85 -22.75 23.67
CA GLU A 125 -12.37 -21.68 22.79
C GLU A 125 -12.07 -22.23 21.39
N GLU A 126 -12.46 -21.48 20.37
CA GLU A 126 -12.21 -21.78 18.95
C GLU A 126 -10.98 -20.99 18.47
N GLU A 127 -9.97 -21.70 17.99
CA GLU A 127 -8.82 -21.12 17.30
C GLU A 127 -8.91 -21.43 15.81
N TYR A 128 -8.88 -20.38 14.98
CA TYR A 128 -8.92 -20.48 13.54
C TYR A 128 -7.49 -20.36 12.98
N PRO A 129 -6.83 -21.45 12.56
CA PRO A 129 -5.45 -21.39 12.08
C PRO A 129 -5.40 -20.70 10.71
N VAL A 130 -4.42 -19.82 10.51
CA VAL A 130 -4.15 -19.23 9.19
C VAL A 130 -3.62 -20.30 8.24
N ILE A 131 -4.28 -20.49 7.09
CA ILE A 131 -3.89 -21.46 6.06
C ILE A 131 -3.21 -20.80 4.86
N ASP A 132 -3.55 -19.56 4.56
CA ASP A 132 -2.93 -18.77 3.50
C ASP A 132 -2.94 -17.29 3.84
N GLU A 133 -1.91 -16.58 3.38
CA GLU A 133 -1.83 -15.13 3.42
C GLU A 133 -1.36 -14.64 2.05
N SER A 134 -2.24 -13.93 1.34
CA SER A 134 -1.95 -13.37 0.03
C SER A 134 -1.93 -11.85 0.08
N ILE A 135 -0.90 -11.27 -0.56
CA ILE A 135 -0.71 -9.83 -0.68
C ILE A 135 -0.64 -9.48 -2.16
N ARG A 136 -1.47 -8.53 -2.58
CA ARG A 136 -1.48 -7.97 -3.94
C ARG A 136 -1.21 -6.48 -3.87
N GLU A 137 -0.21 -6.01 -4.61
CA GLU A 137 0.24 -4.62 -4.58
C GLU A 137 0.21 -3.99 -5.97
N LYS A 138 -0.42 -2.82 -6.09
CA LYS A 138 -0.40 -1.99 -7.30
C LYS A 138 0.20 -0.63 -7.00
N LYS A 139 0.93 -0.07 -7.96
CA LYS A 139 1.53 1.27 -7.84
C LYS A 139 1.18 2.11 -9.05
N TYR A 140 0.66 3.32 -8.80
CA TYR A 140 0.36 4.29 -9.85
C TYR A 140 1.23 5.53 -9.66
N TYR A 141 1.97 5.88 -10.69
CA TYR A 141 2.83 7.05 -10.73
C TYR A 141 2.18 8.09 -11.62
N LEU A 142 1.93 9.26 -11.05
CA LEU A 142 1.36 10.40 -11.75
C LEU A 142 2.38 11.54 -11.75
N ASP A 143 2.46 12.29 -12.83
CA ASP A 143 3.22 13.53 -12.81
C ASP A 143 2.63 14.51 -11.77
N PHE A 144 3.37 15.54 -11.40
CA PHE A 144 2.91 16.54 -10.42
C PHE A 144 1.72 17.40 -10.91
N LYS A 145 1.18 17.11 -12.10
CA LYS A 145 -0.06 17.69 -12.63
C LYS A 145 -1.25 16.71 -12.53
N GLY A 146 -1.03 15.47 -12.07
CA GLY A 146 -2.06 14.44 -11.92
C GLY A 146 -2.27 13.57 -13.16
N LYS A 147 -1.34 13.57 -14.12
CA LYS A 147 -1.40 12.68 -15.28
C LYS A 147 -0.68 11.36 -14.96
N LEU A 148 -1.37 10.22 -15.14
CA LEU A 148 -0.76 8.90 -15.05
C LEU A 148 0.38 8.74 -16.08
N ILE A 149 1.55 8.33 -15.61
CA ILE A 149 2.75 8.12 -16.43
C ILE A 149 3.31 6.70 -16.34
N ARG A 150 3.01 5.97 -15.26
CA ARG A 150 3.39 4.57 -15.09
C ARG A 150 2.41 3.85 -14.15
N TYR A 151 2.14 2.61 -14.46
CA TYR A 151 1.45 1.67 -13.59
C TYR A 151 2.34 0.44 -13.37
N VAL A 152 2.35 -0.09 -12.15
CA VAL A 152 2.96 -1.38 -11.82
C VAL A 152 1.86 -2.27 -11.29
N ASP A 153 1.66 -3.41 -11.95
CA ASP A 153 0.66 -4.39 -11.58
C ASP A 153 1.12 -5.29 -10.42
N GLU A 154 0.25 -6.22 -10.03
CA GLU A 154 0.44 -7.15 -8.90
C GLU A 154 1.62 -8.11 -9.13
N ASP A 155 1.98 -8.37 -10.39
CA ASP A 155 3.13 -9.19 -10.77
C ASP A 155 4.45 -8.39 -10.80
N GLY A 156 4.39 -7.09 -10.48
CA GLY A 156 5.52 -6.17 -10.55
C GLY A 156 5.86 -5.71 -11.97
N LYS A 157 4.99 -5.97 -12.95
CA LYS A 157 5.20 -5.60 -14.34
C LYS A 157 4.95 -4.11 -14.54
N ILE A 158 5.87 -3.48 -15.27
CA ILE A 158 5.80 -2.05 -15.58
C ILE A 158 4.98 -1.83 -16.85
N HIS A 159 4.01 -0.93 -16.76
CA HIS A 159 3.13 -0.49 -17.83
C HIS A 159 3.30 1.02 -18.07
N GLU A 160 3.63 1.40 -19.30
CA GLU A 160 3.81 2.80 -19.72
C GLU A 160 3.19 3.01 -21.10
N ASN A 161 2.21 3.93 -21.19
CA ASN A 161 1.50 4.27 -22.44
C ASN A 161 0.82 3.07 -23.13
N ASP A 162 0.51 2.00 -22.41
CA ASP A 162 -0.25 0.87 -22.93
C ASP A 162 -1.73 0.91 -22.50
N SER A 163 -2.53 0.02 -23.10
CA SER A 163 -3.97 -0.06 -22.82
C SER A 163 -4.26 -0.53 -21.40
N LYS A 164 -3.42 -1.42 -20.84
CA LYS A 164 -3.59 -2.01 -19.52
C LYS A 164 -3.46 -0.95 -18.43
N MET A 165 -2.43 -0.09 -18.52
CA MET A 165 -2.25 1.08 -17.66
C MET A 165 -3.49 1.97 -17.62
N LYS A 166 -4.07 2.26 -18.80
CA LYS A 166 -5.25 3.14 -18.89
C LYS A 166 -6.48 2.47 -18.29
N GLU A 167 -6.71 1.21 -18.64
CA GLU A 167 -7.86 0.43 -18.16
C GLU A 167 -7.85 0.28 -16.63
N ASP A 168 -6.72 -0.15 -16.06
CA ASP A 168 -6.61 -0.35 -14.61
C ASP A 168 -6.78 0.95 -13.83
N TYR A 169 -6.26 2.07 -14.35
CA TYR A 169 -6.44 3.35 -13.68
C TYR A 169 -7.87 3.90 -13.77
N GLU A 170 -8.58 3.67 -14.88
CA GLU A 170 -10.01 3.99 -14.96
C GLU A 170 -10.83 3.12 -14.02
N ASN A 171 -10.57 1.81 -13.99
CA ASN A 171 -11.24 0.87 -13.07
C ASN A 171 -10.99 1.26 -11.61
N PHE A 172 -9.74 1.58 -11.26
CA PHE A 172 -9.38 2.09 -9.94
C PHE A 172 -10.20 3.34 -9.58
N LYS A 173 -10.28 4.32 -10.47
CA LYS A 173 -11.05 5.56 -10.24
C LYS A 173 -12.54 5.30 -10.06
N ILE A 174 -13.12 4.35 -10.80
CA ILE A 174 -14.55 4.00 -10.71
C ILE A 174 -14.86 3.43 -9.32
N ASN A 175 -14.02 2.51 -8.85
CA ASN A 175 -14.19 1.80 -7.57
C ASN A 175 -13.82 2.65 -6.35
N MET A 176 -13.14 3.78 -6.54
CA MET A 176 -12.79 4.71 -5.47
C MET A 176 -14.04 5.38 -4.87
N SER A 177 -14.04 5.62 -3.55
CA SER A 177 -15.11 6.37 -2.89
C SER A 177 -15.18 7.82 -3.43
N ASP A 178 -16.40 8.36 -3.59
CA ASP A 178 -16.61 9.72 -4.11
C ASP A 178 -15.92 10.80 -3.29
N LYS A 179 -15.77 10.55 -1.98
CA LYS A 179 -15.04 11.41 -1.05
C LYS A 179 -13.58 11.58 -1.45
N LEU A 180 -12.95 10.53 -1.95
CA LEU A 180 -11.55 10.54 -2.34
C LEU A 180 -11.37 10.91 -3.81
N LYS A 181 -12.36 10.64 -4.69
CA LYS A 181 -12.34 11.03 -6.11
C LYS A 181 -12.00 12.50 -6.33
N LYS A 182 -12.37 13.40 -5.40
CA LYS A 182 -12.06 14.84 -5.50
C LYS A 182 -10.55 15.13 -5.59
N TYR A 183 -9.69 14.26 -5.06
CA TYR A 183 -8.22 14.42 -5.11
C TYR A 183 -7.60 13.91 -6.42
N LEU A 184 -8.36 13.15 -7.22
CA LEU A 184 -7.96 12.67 -8.55
C LEU A 184 -8.53 13.53 -9.69
N LYS A 185 -9.24 14.62 -9.37
CA LYS A 185 -9.76 15.55 -10.39
C LYS A 185 -8.62 16.41 -10.93
N ASN A 186 -8.34 16.27 -12.22
CA ASN A 186 -7.41 17.11 -12.99
C ASN A 186 -8.03 18.48 -13.26
#